data_AF-A0A735GE11-F1
#
_entry.id   AF-A0A735GE11-F1
#
_cell.length_a   1.000
_cell.length_b   1.000
_cell.length_c   1.000
_cell.angle_alpha   90.00
_cell.angle_beta   90.00
_cell.angle_gamma   90.00
#
_symmetry.space_group_name_H-M   'P 1'
#
loop_
_entity.id
_entity.type
_entity.pdbx_description
1 polymer ?
#
loop_
_entity_poly.entity_id
_entity_poly.type
_entity_poly.pdbx_seq_one_letter_code
_entity_poly.pdbx_strand_id
1 'polypeptide(L)'
;MGWLVMAVGLTILIITGSYQNQKMSETTNAQQYASASVWASQILMIANRINDIRYVSGQQDGVISSDKLALPVTPDSRIKHQLQQGRLWVWMPEQPGLVETLRSKSRGSALIGIFQNGQLTWLSGTATGLTPPAGITAGSVVYVN
;
A
#
# COMPACT_ATOMS: atom_id res chain seq x y z
N MET A 1 12.38 -1.54 56.99
CA MET A 1 11.76 -2.69 56.29
C MET A 1 10.78 -2.32 55.16
N GLY A 2 10.32 -1.06 55.03
CA GLY A 2 9.38 -0.65 53.95
C GLY A 2 9.97 -0.51 52.54
N TRP A 3 11.29 -0.36 52.40
CA TRP A 3 11.95 -0.22 51.08
C TRP A 3 11.92 -1.51 50.25
N LEU A 4 11.98 -2.67 50.89
CA LEU A 4 11.91 -3.98 50.21
C LEU A 4 10.53 -4.25 49.60
N VAL A 5 9.45 -3.81 50.26
CA VAL A 5 8.08 -3.96 49.73
C VAL A 5 7.84 -3.05 48.53
N MET A 6 8.36 -1.81 48.57
CA MET A 6 8.32 -0.88 47.43
C MET A 6 9.11 -1.41 46.23
N ALA A 7 10.30 -1.98 46.45
CA ALA A 7 11.14 -2.52 45.38
C ALA A 7 10.48 -3.71 44.67
N VAL A 8 9.80 -4.60 45.41
CA VAL A 8 9.07 -5.74 44.83
C VAL A 8 7.80 -5.30 44.11
N GLY A 9 7.09 -4.28 44.60
CA GLY A 9 5.92 -3.72 43.91
C GLY A 9 6.28 -3.09 42.55
N LEU A 10 7.42 -2.39 42.48
CA LEU A 10 7.89 -1.76 41.24
C LEU A 10 8.32 -2.78 40.17
N THR A 11 8.93 -3.90 40.55
CA THR A 11 9.34 -4.94 39.58
C THR A 11 8.13 -5.65 38.95
N ILE A 12 7.06 -5.91 39.72
CA ILE A 12 5.83 -6.53 39.21
C ILE A 12 5.08 -5.61 38.23
N LEU A 13 5.06 -4.29 38.50
CA LEU A 13 4.45 -3.29 37.62
C LEU A 13 5.19 -3.17 36.28
N ILE A 14 6.52 -3.23 36.28
CA ILE A 14 7.35 -3.16 35.06
C ILE A 14 7.12 -4.39 34.17
N ILE A 15 7.04 -5.58 34.76
CA ILE A 15 6.83 -6.84 34.02
C ILE A 15 5.43 -6.88 33.40
N THR A 16 4.40 -6.43 34.12
CA THR A 16 3.02 -6.48 33.60
C THR A 16 2.79 -5.44 32.49
N GLY A 17 3.39 -4.25 32.61
CA GLY A 17 3.35 -3.23 31.57
C GLY A 17 4.06 -3.64 30.28
N SER A 18 5.15 -4.41 30.36
CA SER A 18 5.89 -4.87 29.18
C SER A 18 5.11 -5.94 28.40
N TYR A 19 4.46 -6.91 29.07
CA TYR A 19 3.60 -7.90 28.41
C TYR A 19 2.37 -7.28 27.72
N GLN A 20 1.77 -6.27 28.35
CA GLN A 20 0.60 -5.58 27.78
C GLN A 20 0.98 -4.74 26.56
N ASN A 21 2.14 -4.07 26.60
CA ASN A 21 2.69 -3.35 25.45
C ASN A 21 3.09 -4.27 24.30
N GLN A 22 3.64 -5.46 24.59
CA GLN A 22 3.95 -6.45 23.56
C GLN A 22 2.69 -6.94 22.85
N LYS A 23 1.64 -7.33 23.60
CA LYS A 23 0.38 -7.78 22.99
C LYS A 23 -0.34 -6.68 22.20
N MET A 24 -0.33 -5.44 22.68
CA MET A 24 -0.84 -4.31 21.90
C MET A 24 -0.04 -4.11 20.61
N SER A 25 1.29 -4.15 20.69
CA SER A 25 2.16 -4.01 19.52
C SER A 25 1.94 -5.12 18.49
N GLU A 26 1.80 -6.37 18.94
CA GLU A 26 1.50 -7.52 18.06
C GLU A 26 0.13 -7.37 17.39
N THR A 27 -0.89 -6.93 18.13
CA THR A 27 -2.24 -6.72 17.60
C THR A 27 -2.26 -5.58 16.58
N THR A 28 -1.59 -4.46 16.86
CA THR A 28 -1.47 -3.33 15.94
C THR A 28 -0.73 -3.73 14.66
N ASN A 29 0.38 -4.47 14.78
CA ASN A 29 1.10 -4.98 13.61
C ASN A 29 0.21 -5.92 12.78
N ALA A 30 -0.47 -6.88 13.40
CA ALA A 30 -1.35 -7.81 12.69
C ALA A 30 -2.49 -7.08 11.94
N GLN A 31 -3.11 -6.07 12.57
CA GLN A 31 -4.14 -5.25 11.94
C GLN A 31 -3.61 -4.43 10.76
N GLN A 32 -2.40 -3.88 10.90
CA GLN A 32 -1.73 -3.14 9.85
C GLN A 32 -1.43 -4.03 8.63
N TYR A 33 -0.88 -5.23 8.85
CA TYR A 33 -0.65 -6.20 7.77
C TYR A 33 -1.95 -6.68 7.11
N ALA A 34 -3.02 -6.89 7.88
CA ALA A 34 -4.32 -7.24 7.33
C ALA A 34 -4.85 -6.12 6.41
N SER A 35 -4.75 -4.87 6.84
CA SER A 35 -5.19 -3.70 6.05
C SER A 35 -4.35 -3.54 4.78
N ALA A 36 -3.02 -3.67 4.88
CA ALA A 36 -2.11 -3.67 3.73
C ALA A 36 -2.42 -4.78 2.72
N SER A 37 -2.82 -5.96 3.20
CA SER A 37 -3.25 -7.07 2.35
C SER A 37 -4.52 -6.76 1.58
N VAL A 38 -5.49 -6.08 2.21
CA VAL A 38 -6.71 -5.64 1.53
C VAL A 38 -6.39 -4.61 0.44
N TRP A 39 -5.63 -3.56 0.76
CA TRP A 39 -5.27 -2.52 -0.21
C TRP A 39 -4.46 -3.06 -1.39
N ALA A 40 -3.45 -3.89 -1.12
CA ALA A 40 -2.66 -4.52 -2.18
C ALA A 40 -3.53 -5.41 -3.09
N SER A 41 -4.49 -6.15 -2.53
CA SER A 41 -5.41 -6.96 -3.31
C SER A 41 -6.35 -6.09 -4.16
N GLN A 42 -6.83 -4.97 -3.64
CA GLN A 42 -7.66 -4.01 -4.38
C GLN A 42 -6.88 -3.35 -5.53
N ILE A 43 -5.62 -2.94 -5.31
CA ILE A 43 -4.74 -2.40 -6.36
C ILE A 43 -4.60 -3.41 -7.50
N LEU A 44 -4.26 -4.66 -7.20
CA LEU A 44 -4.06 -5.69 -8.21
C LEU A 44 -5.38 -6.07 -8.92
N MET A 45 -6.50 -6.08 -8.21
CA MET A 45 -7.82 -6.31 -8.80
C MET A 45 -8.20 -5.20 -9.78
N ILE A 46 -8.01 -3.93 -9.40
CA ILE A 46 -8.21 -2.78 -10.28
C ILE A 46 -7.29 -2.88 -11.50
N ALA A 47 -6.01 -3.20 -11.27
CA ALA A 47 -5.03 -3.32 -12.34
C ALA A 47 -5.42 -4.38 -13.37
N ASN A 48 -5.77 -5.59 -12.90
CA ASN A 48 -6.23 -6.68 -13.77
C ASN A 48 -7.48 -6.27 -14.56
N ARG A 49 -8.47 -5.68 -13.89
CA ARG A 49 -9.73 -5.31 -14.54
C ARG A 49 -9.54 -4.23 -15.61
N ILE A 50 -8.69 -3.23 -15.34
CA ILE A 50 -8.35 -2.21 -16.34
C ILE A 50 -7.57 -2.83 -17.49
N ASN A 51 -6.65 -3.75 -17.21
CA ASN A 51 -5.90 -4.44 -18.25
C ASN A 51 -6.81 -5.24 -19.18
N ASP A 52 -7.81 -5.94 -18.64
CA ASP A 52 -8.80 -6.67 -19.44
C ASP A 52 -9.61 -5.72 -20.34
N ILE A 53 -10.07 -4.59 -19.80
CA ILE A 53 -10.84 -3.59 -20.57
C ILE A 53 -9.94 -2.94 -21.64
N ARG A 54 -8.71 -2.56 -21.28
CA ARG A 54 -7.72 -1.99 -22.20
C ARG A 54 -7.41 -2.95 -23.34
N TYR A 55 -7.28 -4.25 -23.05
CA TYR A 55 -6.98 -5.27 -24.03
C TYR A 55 -8.04 -5.33 -25.14
N VAL A 56 -9.32 -5.14 -24.79
CA VAL A 56 -10.43 -5.16 -25.75
C VAL A 56 -10.66 -3.79 -26.40
N SER A 57 -10.60 -2.71 -25.63
CA SER A 57 -10.94 -1.35 -26.09
C SER A 57 -9.79 -0.64 -26.83
N GLY A 58 -8.55 -1.03 -26.61
CA GLY A 58 -7.37 -0.32 -27.09
C GLY A 58 -7.12 1.04 -26.43
N GLN A 59 -7.83 1.37 -25.34
CA GLN A 59 -7.69 2.66 -24.65
C GLN A 59 -6.27 2.86 -24.09
N GLN A 60 -5.61 3.96 -24.45
CA GLN A 60 -4.23 4.24 -24.02
C GLN A 60 -4.12 5.34 -22.99
N ASP A 61 -5.14 6.18 -22.86
CA ASP A 61 -5.13 7.37 -22.02
C ASP A 61 -6.47 7.59 -21.31
N GLY A 62 -6.40 8.32 -20.20
CA GLY A 62 -7.55 8.75 -19.41
C GLY A 62 -7.90 7.79 -18.27
N VAL A 63 -9.07 8.01 -17.67
CA VAL A 63 -9.53 7.25 -16.50
C VAL A 63 -10.69 6.35 -16.92
N ILE A 64 -10.59 5.06 -16.60
CA ILE A 64 -11.72 4.14 -16.70
C ILE A 64 -12.58 4.34 -15.45
N SER A 65 -13.83 4.74 -15.65
CA SER A 65 -14.75 5.03 -14.55
C SER A 65 -15.07 3.76 -13.74
N SER A 66 -15.29 3.91 -12.43
CA SER A 66 -15.49 2.77 -11.51
C SER A 66 -16.70 1.91 -11.86
N ASP A 67 -17.74 2.50 -12.45
CA ASP A 67 -18.92 1.82 -13.00
C ASP A 67 -18.55 0.81 -14.10
N LYS A 68 -17.59 1.15 -14.96
CA LYS A 68 -17.11 0.25 -16.02
C LYS A 68 -16.22 -0.87 -15.49
N LEU A 69 -15.57 -0.67 -14.35
CA LEU A 69 -14.77 -1.72 -13.72
C LEU A 69 -15.65 -2.86 -13.19
N ALA A 70 -16.90 -2.59 -12.81
CA ALA A 70 -17.84 -3.59 -12.28
C ALA A 70 -17.21 -4.48 -11.19
N LEU A 71 -16.49 -3.84 -10.26
CA LEU A 71 -15.76 -4.54 -9.21
C LEU A 71 -16.72 -5.18 -8.20
N PRO A 72 -16.40 -6.37 -7.65
CA PRO A 72 -17.25 -7.05 -6.67
C PRO A 72 -17.32 -6.31 -5.32
N VAL A 73 -16.42 -5.36 -5.09
CA VAL A 73 -16.35 -4.52 -3.89
C VAL A 73 -16.07 -3.07 -4.30
N THR A 74 -16.51 -2.13 -3.46
CA THR A 74 -16.12 -0.71 -3.61
C THR A 74 -14.67 -0.57 -3.16
N PRO A 75 -13.74 -0.13 -4.04
CA PRO A 75 -12.35 0.08 -3.64
C PRO A 75 -12.21 1.21 -2.62
N ASP A 76 -11.12 1.17 -1.85
CA ASP A 76 -10.73 2.29 -1.00
C ASP A 76 -10.57 3.56 -1.86
N SER A 77 -11.21 4.66 -1.44
CA SER A 77 -11.25 5.91 -2.20
C SER A 77 -9.87 6.56 -2.40
N ARG A 78 -8.88 6.15 -1.60
CA ARG A 78 -7.48 6.59 -1.71
C ARG A 78 -6.77 5.93 -2.89
N ILE A 79 -7.27 4.80 -3.38
CA ILE A 79 -6.72 4.13 -4.56
C ILE A 79 -7.23 4.89 -5.79
N LYS A 80 -6.30 5.39 -6.57
CA LYS A 80 -6.53 6.10 -7.83
C LYS A 80 -5.85 5.36 -8.96
N HIS A 81 -6.36 5.54 -10.18
CA HIS A 81 -5.78 4.95 -11.36
C HIS A 81 -5.96 5.83 -12.59
N GLN A 82 -5.06 5.69 -13.55
CA GLN A 82 -5.10 6.39 -14.82
C GLN A 82 -4.26 5.65 -15.86
N LEU A 83 -4.76 5.62 -17.09
CA LEU A 83 -3.97 5.27 -18.27
C LEU A 83 -3.29 6.55 -18.77
N GLN A 84 -1.99 6.45 -19.02
CA GLN A 84 -1.22 7.53 -19.63
C GLN A 84 -0.14 6.94 -20.53
N GLN A 85 -0.13 7.34 -21.80
CA GLN A 85 0.83 6.89 -22.80
C GLN A 85 0.92 5.34 -22.88
N GLY A 86 -0.24 4.68 -22.81
CA GLY A 86 -0.36 3.23 -22.89
C GLY A 86 -0.01 2.47 -21.60
N ARG A 87 0.47 3.16 -20.56
CA ARG A 87 0.80 2.57 -19.25
C ARG A 87 -0.35 2.76 -18.28
N LEU A 88 -0.62 1.71 -17.50
CA LEU A 88 -1.53 1.80 -16.38
C LEU A 88 -0.78 2.22 -15.13
N TRP A 89 -1.23 3.32 -14.53
CA TRP A 89 -0.78 3.81 -13.25
C TRP A 89 -1.87 3.56 -12.23
N VAL A 90 -1.55 2.86 -11.14
CA VAL A 90 -2.43 2.71 -9.98
C VAL A 90 -1.65 3.17 -8.75
N TRP A 91 -2.19 4.08 -7.96
CA TRP A 91 -1.47 4.64 -6.83
C TRP A 91 -2.37 4.90 -5.63
N MET A 92 -1.74 4.94 -4.46
CA MET A 92 -2.33 5.42 -3.22
C MET A 92 -1.23 5.99 -2.33
N PRO A 93 -1.55 6.87 -1.35
CA PRO A 93 -0.60 7.28 -0.33
C PRO A 93 0.03 6.05 0.34
N GLU A 94 1.33 6.11 0.63
CA GLU A 94 2.00 5.03 1.36
C GLU A 94 1.26 4.74 2.66
N GLN A 95 1.08 3.45 2.93
CA GLN A 95 0.54 2.96 4.18
C GLN A 95 1.50 1.89 4.70
N PRO A 96 1.71 1.83 6.01
CA PRO A 96 2.61 0.86 6.60
C PRO A 96 2.31 -0.59 6.16
N GLY A 97 3.31 -1.27 5.61
CA GLY A 97 3.21 -2.66 5.11
C GLY A 97 2.64 -2.82 3.70
N LEU A 98 2.18 -1.74 3.04
CA LEU A 98 1.61 -1.80 1.69
C LEU A 98 2.64 -2.27 0.65
N VAL A 99 3.82 -1.65 0.62
CA VAL A 99 4.87 -1.95 -0.37
C VAL A 99 5.27 -3.43 -0.30
N GLU A 100 5.53 -3.92 0.90
CA GLU A 100 5.94 -5.31 1.14
C GLU A 100 4.84 -6.29 0.71
N THR A 101 3.60 -5.99 1.07
CA THR A 101 2.47 -6.85 0.74
C THR A 101 2.16 -6.85 -0.76
N LEU A 102 2.29 -5.68 -1.41
CA LEU A 102 2.10 -5.54 -2.85
C LEU A 102 3.17 -6.33 -3.61
N ARG A 103 4.44 -6.23 -3.20
CA ARG A 103 5.56 -6.98 -3.79
C ARG A 103 5.37 -8.49 -3.64
N SER A 104 4.94 -8.93 -2.46
CA SER A 104 4.65 -10.34 -2.17
C SER A 104 3.51 -10.88 -3.05
N LYS A 105 2.37 -10.17 -3.10
CA LYS A 105 1.21 -10.58 -3.90
C LYS A 105 1.46 -10.51 -5.41
N SER A 106 2.27 -9.56 -5.86
CA SER A 106 2.64 -9.44 -7.27
C SER A 106 3.74 -10.42 -7.70
N ARG A 107 4.26 -11.26 -6.78
CA ARG A 107 5.40 -12.17 -7.02
C ARG A 107 6.62 -11.48 -7.64
N GLY A 108 6.82 -10.20 -7.34
CA GLY A 108 7.88 -9.38 -7.94
C GLY A 108 7.71 -9.03 -9.42
N SER A 109 6.63 -9.43 -10.08
CA SER A 109 6.37 -9.12 -11.50
C SER A 109 5.82 -7.71 -11.74
N ALA A 110 5.44 -7.00 -10.67
CA ALA A 110 4.94 -5.64 -10.75
C ALA A 110 6.06 -4.61 -10.69
N LEU A 111 5.98 -3.59 -11.54
CA LEU A 111 6.81 -2.41 -11.42
C LEU A 111 6.22 -1.52 -10.32
N ILE A 112 6.76 -1.66 -9.11
CA ILE A 112 6.36 -0.90 -7.94
C ILE A 112 7.41 0.17 -7.68
N GLY A 113 6.95 1.41 -7.46
CA GLY A 113 7.81 2.51 -7.09
C GLY A 113 7.15 3.45 -6.09
N ILE A 114 7.95 4.39 -5.59
CA ILE A 114 7.48 5.44 -4.70
C ILE A 114 7.67 6.76 -5.43
N PHE A 115 6.62 7.58 -5.45
CA PHE A 115 6.67 8.91 -6.05
C PHE A 115 7.15 9.91 -5.01
N GLN A 116 8.33 10.50 -5.22
CA GLN A 116 8.93 11.49 -4.33
C GLN A 116 9.68 12.53 -5.15
N ASN A 117 9.73 13.77 -4.67
CA ASN A 117 10.48 14.85 -5.32
C ASN A 117 10.12 15.05 -6.81
N GLY A 118 8.85 14.82 -7.19
CA GLY A 118 8.39 14.96 -8.57
C GLY A 118 8.77 13.81 -9.51
N GLN A 119 9.39 12.74 -9.01
CA GLN A 119 9.81 11.60 -9.81
C GLN A 119 9.37 10.27 -9.20
N LEU A 120 9.08 9.28 -10.05
CA LEU A 120 8.91 7.91 -9.62
C LEU A 120 10.28 7.24 -9.50
N THR A 121 10.52 6.60 -8.35
CA THR A 121 11.70 5.79 -8.07
C THR A 121 11.27 4.34 -7.83
N TRP A 122 11.85 3.38 -8.55
CA TRP A 122 11.59 1.96 -8.32
C TRP A 122 12.05 1.52 -6.93
N LEU A 123 11.51 0.41 -6.42
CA LEU A 123 12.00 -0.17 -5.16
C LEU A 123 13.48 -0.59 -5.20
N SER A 124 14.08 -0.71 -6.39
CA SER A 124 15.53 -0.89 -6.57
C SER A 124 16.36 0.37 -6.29
N GLY A 125 15.73 1.53 -6.08
CA GLY A 125 16.37 2.83 -5.96
C GLY A 125 16.63 3.53 -7.30
N THR A 126 16.25 2.91 -8.43
CA THR A 126 16.48 3.49 -9.76
C THR A 126 15.34 4.44 -10.14
N ALA A 127 15.70 5.66 -10.53
CA ALA A 127 14.78 6.60 -11.14
C ALA A 127 14.19 6.02 -12.44
N THR A 128 12.87 6.11 -12.60
CA THR A 128 12.19 5.41 -13.71
C THR A 128 12.33 6.11 -15.06
N GLY A 129 12.53 7.44 -15.06
CA GLY A 129 12.45 8.27 -16.27
C GLY A 129 11.05 8.34 -16.90
N LEU A 130 10.04 7.73 -16.27
CA LEU A 130 8.65 7.78 -16.74
C LEU A 130 8.01 9.11 -16.32
N THR A 131 7.09 9.61 -17.16
CA THR A 131 6.27 10.80 -16.84
C THR A 131 5.00 10.35 -16.12
N PRO A 132 4.84 10.64 -14.81
CA PRO A 132 3.66 10.24 -14.07
C PRO A 132 2.46 11.17 -14.35
N PRO A 133 1.24 10.68 -14.10
CA PRO A 133 0.04 11.51 -14.14
C PRO A 133 0.10 12.68 -13.16
N ALA A 134 -0.49 13.82 -13.53
CA ALA A 134 -0.50 15.05 -12.73
C ALA A 134 -1.25 14.94 -11.37
N GLY A 135 -1.89 13.80 -11.09
CA GLY A 135 -2.61 13.53 -9.84
C GLY A 135 -1.83 12.70 -8.79
N ILE A 136 -0.61 12.26 -9.09
CA ILE A 136 0.19 11.51 -8.12
C ILE A 136 0.84 12.47 -7.13
N THR A 137 0.62 12.22 -5.84
CA THR A 137 1.17 13.04 -4.75
C THR A 137 2.44 12.43 -4.17
N ALA A 138 3.35 13.27 -3.67
CA ALA A 138 4.59 12.82 -3.04
C ALA A 138 4.28 11.88 -1.85
N GLY A 139 5.05 10.79 -1.74
CA GLY A 139 4.80 9.73 -0.78
C GLY A 139 3.78 8.69 -1.24
N SER A 140 3.29 8.74 -2.49
CA SER A 140 2.42 7.69 -3.03
C SER A 140 3.23 6.44 -3.40
N VAL A 141 2.68 5.27 -3.08
CA VAL A 141 3.10 3.99 -3.67
C VAL A 141 2.39 3.85 -5.01
N VAL A 142 3.16 3.56 -6.04
CA VAL A 142 2.69 3.50 -7.43
C VAL A 142 2.99 2.13 -8.00
N TYR A 143 1.95 1.50 -8.53
CA TYR A 143 2.00 0.31 -9.38
C TYR A 143 1.90 0.74 -10.84
N VAL A 144 2.84 0.29 -11.67
CA VAL A 144 2.86 0.55 -13.11
C VAL A 144 2.76 -0.77 -13.89
N ASN A 145 1.89 -0.82 -14.90
CA ASN A 145 1.77 -1.92 -15.86
C ASN A 145 1.81 -1.45 -17.31
#